data_AF-A0A482RDT4-F1
#
_entry.id   AF-A0A482RDT4-F1
#
_cell.length_a   1.000
_cell.length_b   1.000
_cell.length_c   1.000
_cell.angle_alpha   90.00
_cell.angle_beta   90.00
_cell.angle_gamma   90.00
#
_symmetry.space_group_name_H-M   'P 1'
#
loop_
_entity.id
_entity.type
_entity.pdbx_description
1 polymer ?
#
loop_
_entity_poly.entity_id
_entity_poly.type
_entity_poly.pdbx_seq_one_letter_code
_entity_poly.pdbx_strand_id
1 'polypeptide(L)'
;MDIFVSDKDYAERVAIDLHGDEPKPVIAYPKFEEVSINLMDSHEFEPDGPEVLLAAFRALDTEGVGYLEADKLSDLMTDLGEPPFREKEVEAFLKTVVDKETGRVYYEDYVALMSR
;
A
#
# COMPACT_ATOMS: atom_id res chain seq x y z
N MET A 1 -11.48 -4.68 7.93
CA MET A 1 -11.67 -4.01 6.63
C MET A 1 -10.27 -3.66 6.24
N ASP A 2 -9.67 -4.49 5.40
CA ASP A 2 -8.27 -4.34 5.01
C ASP A 2 -8.24 -3.30 3.90
N ILE A 3 -7.63 -2.16 4.21
CA ILE A 3 -7.64 -0.92 3.40
C ILE A 3 -6.55 -1.00 2.30
N PHE A 4 -5.77 -2.09 2.28
CA PHE A 4 -4.71 -2.33 1.32
C PHE A 4 -4.51 -3.83 1.15
N VAL A 5 -4.42 -4.29 -0.09
CA VAL A 5 -3.81 -5.59 -0.36
C VAL A 5 -2.31 -5.42 -0.14
N SER A 6 -1.73 -6.24 0.74
CA SER A 6 -0.29 -6.19 0.98
C SER A 6 0.50 -6.74 -0.22
N ASP A 7 1.70 -6.19 -0.46
CA ASP A 7 2.66 -6.74 -1.44
C ASP A 7 2.93 -8.25 -1.21
N LYS A 8 2.79 -8.70 0.05
CA LYS A 8 2.92 -10.09 0.44
C LYS A 8 1.76 -10.94 -0.09
N ASP A 9 0.52 -10.50 0.05
CA ASP A 9 -0.66 -11.26 -0.41
C ASP A 9 -0.67 -11.37 -1.93
N TYR A 10 -0.31 -10.29 -2.62
CA TYR A 10 -0.08 -10.30 -4.07
C TYR A 10 0.99 -11.34 -4.45
N ALA A 11 2.15 -11.30 -3.80
CA ALA A 11 3.25 -12.22 -4.09
C ALA A 11 2.90 -13.68 -3.78
N GLU A 12 2.17 -13.95 -2.69
CA GLU A 12 1.70 -15.30 -2.33
C GLU A 12 0.67 -15.81 -3.34
N ARG A 13 -0.30 -14.98 -3.75
CA ARG A 13 -1.28 -15.35 -4.77
C ARG A 13 -0.62 -15.67 -6.11
N VAL A 14 0.28 -14.80 -6.56
CA VAL A 14 1.05 -14.99 -7.80
C VAL A 14 1.90 -16.26 -7.71
N ALA A 15 2.55 -16.52 -6.57
CA ALA A 15 3.32 -17.74 -6.36
C ALA A 15 2.45 -19.01 -6.43
N ILE A 16 1.25 -18.99 -5.84
CA ILE A 16 0.28 -20.10 -5.91
C ILE A 16 -0.09 -20.40 -7.36
N ASP A 17 -0.47 -19.38 -8.14
CA ASP A 17 -0.87 -19.58 -9.55
C ASP A 17 0.30 -20.02 -10.44
N LEU A 18 1.53 -19.59 -10.11
CA LEU A 18 2.74 -19.94 -10.84
C LEU A 18 3.27 -21.35 -10.53
N HIS A 19 3.17 -21.80 -9.28
CA HIS A 19 3.85 -23.00 -8.81
C HIS A 19 2.92 -24.17 -8.51
N GLY A 20 1.62 -23.94 -8.31
CA GLY A 20 0.71 -24.96 -7.77
C GLY A 20 1.17 -25.39 -6.38
N ASP A 21 1.16 -26.70 -6.10
CA ASP A 21 1.53 -27.25 -4.79
C ASP A 21 3.04 -27.33 -4.52
N GLU A 22 3.91 -27.11 -5.52
CA GLU A 22 5.37 -27.25 -5.37
C GLU A 22 6.12 -25.92 -5.60
N PRO A 23 6.69 -25.30 -4.56
CA PRO A 23 7.46 -24.06 -4.72
C PRO A 23 8.70 -24.30 -5.59
N LYS A 24 8.82 -23.60 -6.72
CA LYS A 24 10.00 -23.67 -7.59
C LYS A 24 10.81 -22.39 -7.49
N PRO A 25 12.15 -22.46 -7.45
CA PRO A 25 13.00 -21.28 -7.30
C PRO A 25 13.07 -20.40 -8.56
N VAL A 26 12.53 -20.88 -9.69
CA VAL A 26 12.55 -20.17 -10.97
C VAL A 26 11.15 -20.21 -11.59
N ILE A 27 10.71 -19.05 -12.08
CA ILE A 27 9.46 -18.88 -12.80
C ILE A 27 9.79 -18.69 -14.29
N ALA A 28 9.15 -19.47 -15.15
CA ALA A 28 9.28 -19.29 -16.59
C ALA A 28 8.47 -18.07 -17.04
N TYR A 29 9.09 -17.18 -17.84
CA TYR A 29 8.46 -15.94 -18.29
C TYR A 29 7.08 -16.13 -18.94
N PRO A 30 6.83 -17.12 -19.83
CA PRO A 30 5.51 -17.31 -20.43
C PRO A 30 4.40 -17.59 -19.39
N LYS A 31 4.74 -18.29 -18.31
CA LYS A 31 3.78 -18.58 -17.23
C LYS A 31 3.55 -17.35 -16.34
N PHE A 32 4.60 -16.55 -16.12
CA PHE A 32 4.49 -15.25 -15.45
C PHE A 32 3.61 -14.28 -16.23
N GLU A 33 3.80 -14.21 -17.54
CA GLU A 33 3.01 -13.37 -18.45
C GLU A 33 1.53 -13.72 -18.38
N GLU A 34 1.18 -15.00 -18.52
CA GLU A 34 -0.21 -15.48 -18.42
C GLU A 34 -0.86 -15.11 -17.09
N VAL A 35 -0.19 -15.42 -15.97
CA VAL A 35 -0.72 -15.11 -14.62
C VAL A 35 -0.87 -13.61 -14.43
N SER A 36 0.12 -12.83 -14.86
CA SER A 36 0.11 -11.37 -14.71
C SER A 36 -1.03 -10.72 -15.50
N ILE A 37 -1.27 -11.17 -16.74
CA ILE A 37 -2.37 -10.66 -17.57
C ILE A 37 -3.72 -10.98 -16.91
N ASN A 38 -3.92 -12.22 -16.48
CA ASN A 38 -5.18 -12.63 -15.85
C ASN A 38 -5.44 -11.88 -14.54
N LEU A 39 -4.38 -11.58 -13.79
CA LEU A 39 -4.47 -10.87 -12.53
C LEU A 39 -4.76 -9.38 -12.70
N MET A 40 -4.23 -8.77 -13.76
CA MET A 40 -4.61 -7.41 -14.14
C MET A 40 -6.07 -7.35 -14.59
N ASP A 41 -6.55 -8.36 -15.32
CA ASP A 41 -7.94 -8.43 -15.79
C ASP A 41 -8.94 -8.66 -14.63
N SER A 42 -8.53 -9.36 -13.56
CA SER A 42 -9.41 -9.60 -12.42
C SER A 42 -9.67 -8.36 -11.55
N HIS A 43 -8.85 -7.31 -11.66
CA HIS A 43 -8.89 -6.11 -10.82
C HIS A 43 -8.85 -6.42 -9.30
N GLU A 44 -8.43 -7.63 -8.92
CA GLU A 44 -8.47 -8.15 -7.53
C GLU A 44 -7.48 -7.43 -6.61
N PHE A 45 -6.47 -6.78 -7.20
CA PHE A 45 -5.39 -6.09 -6.51
C PHE A 45 -5.29 -4.62 -6.91
N GLU A 46 -6.37 -4.03 -7.42
CA GLU A 46 -6.39 -2.59 -7.62
C GLU A 46 -6.29 -1.87 -6.27
N PRO A 47 -5.47 -0.81 -6.19
CA PRO A 47 -5.42 0.01 -4.99
C PRO A 47 -6.80 0.61 -4.72
N ASP A 48 -7.14 0.73 -3.45
CA ASP A 48 -8.37 1.39 -3.03
C ASP A 48 -8.45 2.81 -3.60
N GLY A 49 -9.66 3.20 -3.98
CA GLY A 49 -9.91 4.52 -4.56
C GLY A 49 -9.58 5.66 -3.60
N PRO A 50 -9.40 6.89 -4.12
CA PRO A 50 -8.99 8.04 -3.31
C PRO A 50 -9.95 8.37 -2.17
N GLU A 51 -11.24 8.06 -2.32
CA GLU A 51 -12.23 8.26 -1.25
C GLU A 51 -11.99 7.37 -0.03
N VAL A 52 -11.62 6.10 -0.26
CA VAL A 52 -11.32 5.14 0.81
C VAL A 52 -10.01 5.52 1.50
N LEU A 53 -8.99 5.86 0.71
CA LEU A 53 -7.71 6.32 1.22
C LEU A 53 -7.85 7.57 2.07
N LEU A 54 -8.64 8.54 1.61
CA LEU A 54 -8.94 9.76 2.36
C LEU A 54 -9.70 9.47 3.67
N ALA A 55 -10.67 8.55 3.63
CA ALA A 55 -11.40 8.12 4.82
C ALA A 55 -10.46 7.48 5.86
N ALA A 56 -9.48 6.70 5.43
CA ALA A 56 -8.48 6.10 6.31
C ALA A 56 -7.63 7.17 7.01
N PHE A 57 -7.10 8.16 6.27
CA PHE A 57 -6.35 9.25 6.88
C PHE A 57 -7.18 10.09 7.86
N ARG A 58 -8.44 10.36 7.52
CA ARG A 58 -9.37 11.06 8.42
C ARG A 58 -9.70 10.27 9.68
N ALA A 59 -9.66 8.94 9.63
CA ALA A 59 -9.80 8.11 10.83
C ALA A 59 -8.58 8.23 11.76
N LEU A 60 -7.38 8.54 11.22
CA LEU A 60 -6.17 8.78 11.99
C LEU A 60 -6.08 10.24 12.52
N ASP A 61 -6.61 11.20 11.75
CA ASP A 61 -6.72 12.61 12.12
C ASP A 61 -8.01 12.89 12.92
N THR A 62 -8.04 12.41 14.16
CA THR A 62 -9.22 12.53 15.04
C THR A 62 -9.61 13.97 15.37
N GLU A 63 -8.67 14.91 15.26
CA GLU A 63 -8.90 16.34 15.53
C GLU A 63 -9.34 17.10 14.29
N GLY A 64 -9.24 16.50 13.10
CA GLY A 64 -9.61 17.11 11.82
C GLY A 64 -8.73 18.31 11.47
N VAL A 65 -7.44 18.27 11.84
CA VAL A 65 -6.50 19.37 11.57
C VAL A 65 -6.03 19.42 10.11
N GLY A 66 -6.26 18.34 9.35
CA GLY A 66 -5.94 18.26 7.92
C GLY A 66 -4.52 17.77 7.62
N TYR A 67 -3.78 17.32 8.64
CA TYR A 67 -2.43 16.78 8.48
C TYR A 67 -2.11 15.76 9.57
N LEU A 68 -1.07 14.96 9.33
CA LEU A 68 -0.47 14.08 10.34
C LEU A 68 1.01 14.44 10.52
N GLU A 69 1.49 14.41 11.75
CA GLU A 69 2.92 14.53 12.03
C GLU A 69 3.65 13.27 11.55
N ALA A 70 4.79 13.43 10.86
CA ALA A 70 5.49 12.32 10.20
C ALA A 70 5.84 11.17 11.16
N ASP A 71 6.34 11.51 12.36
CA ASP A 71 6.71 10.53 13.38
C ASP A 71 5.48 9.73 13.86
N LYS A 72 4.35 10.42 14.09
CA LYS A 72 3.10 9.78 14.49
C LYS A 72 2.56 8.86 13.40
N LEU A 73 2.64 9.28 12.13
CA LEU A 73 2.22 8.44 11.01
C LEU A 73 3.13 7.22 10.86
N SER A 74 4.44 7.37 11.08
CA SER A 74 5.39 6.25 11.10
C SER A 74 4.98 5.21 12.13
N ASP A 75 4.78 5.62 13.39
CA ASP A 75 4.39 4.72 14.48
C ASP A 75 3.05 4.04 14.16
N LEU A 76 2.07 4.81 13.66
CA LEU A 76 0.77 4.26 13.28
C LEU A 76 0.88 3.24 12.15
N MET A 77 1.74 3.42 11.15
CA MET A 77 1.90 2.46 10.05
C MET A 77 2.66 1.20 10.48
N THR A 78 3.53 1.30 11.48
CA THR A 78 4.23 0.13 12.05
C THR A 78 3.41 -0.58 13.12
N ASP A 79 2.45 0.09 13.75
CA ASP A 79 1.61 -0.46 14.82
C ASP A 79 0.21 -0.87 14.33
N LEU A 80 -0.31 -0.24 13.28
CA LEU A 80 -1.62 -0.52 12.68
C LEU A 80 -1.45 -1.22 11.32
N GLY A 81 -1.98 -2.43 11.24
CA GLY A 81 -2.02 -3.24 10.01
C GLY A 81 -1.71 -4.71 10.29
N GLU A 82 -2.29 -5.60 9.49
CA GLU A 82 -1.94 -7.03 9.48
C GLU A 82 -1.61 -7.46 8.04
N PRO A 83 -0.31 -7.62 7.67
CA PRO A 83 0.88 -7.36 8.47
C PRO A 83 1.22 -5.87 8.59
N PRO A 84 1.98 -5.46 9.62
CA PRO A 84 2.54 -4.11 9.69
C PRO A 84 3.45 -3.80 8.50
N PHE A 85 3.51 -2.53 8.13
CA PHE A 85 4.46 -2.06 7.11
C PHE A 85 5.90 -2.19 7.61
N ARG A 86 6.83 -2.52 6.71
CA ARG A 86 8.25 -2.59 7.05
C ARG A 86 8.82 -1.18 7.17
N GLU A 87 9.79 -0.99 8.07
CA GLU A 87 10.45 0.31 8.27
C GLU A 87 10.92 0.96 6.96
N LYS A 88 11.47 0.18 6.02
CA LYS A 88 11.92 0.68 4.72
C LYS A 88 10.79 1.17 3.82
N GLU A 89 9.61 0.54 3.89
CA GLU A 89 8.43 0.92 3.12
C GLU A 89 7.88 2.23 3.66
N VAL A 90 7.80 2.34 5.00
CA VAL A 90 7.39 3.58 5.70
C VAL A 90 8.38 4.71 5.42
N GLU A 91 9.70 4.47 5.50
CA GLU A 91 10.74 5.46 5.21
C GLU A 91 10.63 5.99 3.76
N ALA A 92 10.46 5.08 2.79
CA ALA A 92 10.32 5.44 1.38
C ALA A 92 9.05 6.28 1.13
N PHE A 93 7.94 5.91 1.79
CA PHE A 93 6.70 6.66 1.75
C PHE A 93 6.87 8.07 2.34
N LEU A 94 7.32 8.18 3.59
CA LEU A 94 7.46 9.45 4.30
C LEU A 94 8.43 10.40 3.60
N LYS A 95 9.53 9.89 3.03
CA LYS A 95 10.46 10.70 2.23
C LYS A 95 9.79 11.40 1.05
N THR A 96 8.71 10.83 0.54
CA THR A 96 7.96 11.35 -0.62
C THR A 96 6.86 12.33 -0.22
N VAL A 97 6.19 12.08 0.91
CA VAL A 97 4.96 12.81 1.30
C VAL A 97 5.14 13.85 2.39
N VAL A 98 6.26 13.79 3.14
CA VAL A 98 6.52 14.75 4.23
C VAL A 98 7.00 16.08 3.66
N ASP A 99 6.32 17.15 4.07
CA ASP A 99 6.77 18.50 3.83
C ASP A 99 8.02 18.80 4.67
N LYS A 100 9.11 19.23 4.02
CA LYS A 100 10.42 19.38 4.66
C LYS A 100 10.51 20.58 5.59
N GLU A 101 9.64 21.56 5.44
CA GLU A 101 9.65 22.77 6.26
C GLU A 101 8.84 22.57 7.55
N THR A 102 7.76 21.80 7.47
CA THR A 102 6.81 21.60 8.57
C THR A 102 6.91 20.24 9.25
N GLY A 103 7.50 19.23 8.59
CA GLY A 103 7.56 17.86 9.11
C GLY A 103 6.22 17.11 9.04
N ARG A 104 5.26 17.64 8.28
CA ARG A 104 3.87 17.16 8.24
C ARG A 104 3.53 16.49 6.93
N VAL A 105 2.54 15.60 7.01
CA VAL A 105 1.92 14.94 5.87
C VAL A 105 0.52 15.53 5.68
N TYR A 106 0.37 16.36 4.64
CA TYR A 106 -0.93 16.90 4.20
C TYR A 106 -1.62 15.85 3.33
N TYR A 107 -2.40 14.98 3.96
CA TYR A 107 -2.93 13.78 3.31
C TYR A 107 -3.93 14.07 2.19
N GLU A 108 -4.67 15.18 2.25
CA GLU A 108 -5.59 15.56 1.16
C GLU A 108 -4.84 15.90 -0.13
N ASP A 109 -3.71 16.60 -0.02
CA ASP A 109 -2.86 16.92 -1.17
C ASP A 109 -2.22 15.67 -1.75
N TYR A 110 -1.79 14.74 -0.88
CA TYR A 110 -1.26 13.45 -1.31
C TYR A 110 -2.29 12.61 -2.06
N VAL A 111 -3.51 12.49 -1.53
CA VAL A 111 -4.61 11.75 -2.20
C VAL A 111 -4.98 12.40 -3.53
N ALA A 112 -5.01 13.74 -3.59
CA ALA A 112 -5.26 14.47 -4.83
C ALA A 112 -4.16 14.25 -5.89
N LEU A 113 -2.90 14.04 -5.47
CA LEU A 113 -1.80 13.67 -6.37
C LEU A 113 -2.00 12.27 -6.97
N MET A 114 -2.50 11.31 -6.17
CA MET A 114 -2.75 9.93 -6.59
C MET A 114 -3.98 9.78 -7.50
N SER A 115 -4.86 10.78 -7.53
CA SER A 115 -6.10 10.77 -8.32
C SER A 115 -5.95 11.35 -9.74
N ARG A 116 -4.71 11.60 -10.19
CA ARG A 116 -4.41 12.21 -11.50
C ARG A 116 -4.04 11.20 -12.57
#